data_AF-A0A8X6K7R5-F1
#
_entry.id   AF-A0A8X6K7R5-F1
#
_cell.length_a   1.000
_cell.length_b   1.000
_cell.length_c   1.000
_cell.angle_alpha   90.00
_cell.angle_beta   90.00
_cell.angle_gamma   90.00
#
_symmetry.space_group_name_H-M   'P 1'
#
loop_
_entity.id
_entity.type
_entity.pdbx_description
1 polymer ?
#
loop_
_entity_poly.entity_id
_entity_poly.type
_entity_poly.pdbx_seq_one_letter_code
_entity_poly.pdbx_strand_id
1 'polypeptide(L)' 'MKGKSGVIECAFVKSTETEASYFSTPLHLGPNGLEKNLGLGKLSAYEKDLVEKAIPELKNNIKKGEDFAHKS' A
#
# COMPACT_ATOMS: atom_id res chain seq x y z
N MET A 1 -22.70 -10.54 10.06
CA MET A 1 -21.84 -10.93 8.92
C MET A 1 -20.83 -11.94 9.42
N LYS A 2 -20.76 -13.15 8.84
CA LYS A 2 -19.75 -14.16 9.25
C LYS A 2 -18.42 -13.78 8.60
N GLY A 3 -17.49 -13.19 9.35
CA GLY A 3 -16.16 -12.86 8.85
C GLY A 3 -15.40 -14.14 8.50
N LYS A 4 -14.90 -14.25 7.26
CA LYS A 4 -13.98 -15.31 6.88
C LYS A 4 -12.61 -14.98 7.48
N SER A 5 -12.07 -15.87 8.30
CA SER A 5 -10.73 -15.70 8.89
C SER A 5 -9.64 -16.04 7.87
N GLY A 6 -8.48 -15.40 8.02
CA GLY A 6 -7.29 -15.70 7.21
C GLY A 6 -7.36 -15.17 5.78
N VAL A 7 -8.16 -14.12 5.51
CA VAL A 7 -8.18 -13.47 4.20
C VAL A 7 -6.94 -12.60 4.08
N ILE A 8 -6.05 -12.97 3.15
CA ILE A 8 -4.86 -12.20 2.82
C ILE A 8 -4.96 -11.76 1.36
N GLU A 9 -4.95 -10.47 1.13
CA GLU A 9 -5.01 -9.88 -0.22
C GLU A 9 -4.06 -8.69 -0.31
N CYS A 10 -3.48 -8.46 -1.49
CA CYS A 10 -2.70 -7.25 -1.76
C CYS A 10 -3.64 -6.09 -2.12
N ALA A 11 -3.51 -4.96 -1.46
CA ALA A 11 -4.28 -3.76 -1.83
C ALA A 11 -3.47 -2.48 -1.61
N PHE A 12 -3.73 -1.48 -2.46
CA PHE A 12 -3.14 -0.15 -2.35
C PHE A 12 -3.87 0.67 -1.29
N VAL A 13 -3.21 0.87 -0.14
CA VAL A 13 -3.79 1.50 1.05
C VAL A 13 -2.86 2.57 1.59
N LYS A 14 -3.37 3.41 2.49
CA LYS A 14 -2.51 4.31 3.26
C LYS A 14 -1.49 3.48 4.05
N SER A 15 -0.21 3.80 3.88
CA SER A 15 0.88 2.92 4.30
C SER A 15 2.09 3.72 4.75
N THR A 16 2.88 3.12 5.64
CA THR A 16 4.19 3.62 6.11
C THR A 16 5.34 2.70 5.71
N GLU A 17 5.08 1.68 4.89
CA GLU A 17 6.07 0.68 4.47
C GLU A 17 7.12 1.26 3.49
N THR A 18 6.82 2.40 2.88
CA THR A 18 7.72 3.15 2.01
C THR A 18 7.57 4.66 2.27
N GLU A 19 8.36 5.49 1.61
CA GLU A 19 8.19 6.95 1.64
C GLU A 19 6.92 7.45 0.92
N ALA A 20 6.26 6.61 0.13
CA ALA A 20 4.98 6.94 -0.49
C ALA A 20 3.87 6.82 0.57
N SER A 21 3.00 7.84 0.66
CA SER A 21 1.96 7.91 1.68
C SER A 21 0.81 6.90 1.48
N TYR A 22 0.80 6.21 0.33
CA TYR A 22 -0.02 5.06 -0.01
C TYR A 22 0.84 4.03 -0.75
N PHE A 23 0.66 2.75 -0.45
CA PHE A 23 1.43 1.67 -1.08
C PHE A 23 0.66 0.34 -1.04
N SER A 24 1.00 -0.60 -1.94
CA SER A 24 0.37 -1.93 -1.99
C SER A 24 1.25 -2.98 -1.34
N THR A 25 0.71 -3.69 -0.36
CA THR A 25 1.33 -4.81 0.35
C THR A 25 0.27 -5.87 0.65
N PRO A 26 0.67 -7.12 0.97
CA PRO A 26 -0.25 -8.11 1.49
C PRO A 26 -0.86 -7.64 2.82
N LEU A 27 -2.19 -7.73 2.92
CA LEU A 27 -2.95 -7.29 4.09
C LEU A 27 -3.75 -8.46 4.64
N HIS A 28 -3.74 -8.63 5.96
CA HIS A 28 -4.73 -9.45 6.63
C HIS A 28 -6.01 -8.64 6.81
N LEU A 29 -7.11 -9.14 6.25
CA LEU A 29 -8.41 -8.49 6.28
C LEU A 29 -9.33 -9.18 7.29
N GLY A 30 -10.00 -8.35 8.09
CA GLY A 30 -11.01 -8.76 9.05
C GLY A 30 -12.38 -8.18 8.74
N PRO A 31 -13.37 -8.44 9.62
CA PRO A 31 -14.73 -7.93 9.44
C PRO A 31 -14.82 -6.39 9.42
N ASN A 32 -13.81 -5.69 9.94
CA ASN A 32 -13.75 -4.22 9.99
C ASN A 32 -12.72 -3.63 8.99
N GLY A 33 -12.28 -4.40 7.99
CA GLY A 33 -11.31 -3.95 6.98
C GLY A 33 -9.88 -4.42 7.26
N LEU A 34 -8.90 -3.54 7.05
CA LEU A 34 -7.47 -3.84 7.26
C LEU A 34 -7.20 -4.10 8.75
N GLU A 35 -6.89 -5.34 9.11
CA GLU A 35 -6.47 -5.70 10.47
C GLU A 35 -4.96 -5.59 10.64
N LYS A 36 -4.20 -6.03 9.63
CA LYS A 36 -2.74 -6.00 9.67
C LYS A 36 -2.13 -5.81 8.30
N ASN A 37 -1.19 -4.89 8.18
CA ASN A 37 -0.28 -4.81 7.04
C ASN A 37 0.88 -5.80 7.25
N LEU A 38 1.11 -6.70 6.28
CA LEU A 38 2.19 -7.69 6.34
C LEU A 38 3.52 -7.17 5.76
N GLY A 39 3.51 -5.95 5.20
CA GLY A 39 4.69 -5.28 4.66
C GLY A 39 5.19 -5.91 3.35
N LEU A 40 6.36 -5.47 2.91
CA LEU A 40 7.00 -5.98 1.68
C LEU A 40 7.64 -7.36 1.83
N GLY A 41 7.86 -7.81 3.07
CA GLY A 41 8.57 -9.06 3.35
C GLY A 41 10.03 -9.03 2.89
N LYS A 42 10.57 -10.20 2.50
CA LYS A 42 11.94 -10.32 1.99
C LYS A 42 11.94 -10.13 0.48
N LEU A 43 12.50 -9.01 0.03
CA LEU A 43 12.70 -8.72 -1.38
C LEU A 43 14.11 -9.13 -1.84
N SER A 44 14.20 -9.66 -3.05
CA SER A 44 15.46 -9.80 -3.78
C SER A 44 16.06 -8.44 -4.14
N ALA A 45 17.34 -8.40 -4.53
CA ALA A 45 18.00 -7.17 -4.95
C ALA A 45 17.30 -6.52 -6.16
N TYR A 46 16.82 -7.34 -7.10
CA TYR A 46 16.08 -6.88 -8.26
C TYR A 46 14.73 -6.25 -7.88
N GLU A 47 13.96 -6.89 -6.99
CA GLU A 47 12.68 -6.35 -6.55
C GLU A 47 12.84 -5.04 -5.75
N LYS A 48 13.88 -4.93 -4.93
CA LYS A 48 14.19 -3.68 -4.19
C LYS A 48 14.47 -2.52 -5.14
N ASP A 49 15.29 -2.75 -6.16
CA ASP A 49 15.60 -1.73 -7.18
C ASP A 49 14.34 -1.26 -7.91
N LEU A 50 13.40 -2.17 -8.24
CA LEU A 50 12.12 -1.79 -8.83
C LEU A 50 11.25 -0.96 -7.88
N VAL A 51 11.19 -1.31 -6.59
CA VAL A 51 10.45 -0.54 -5.60
C VAL A 51 11.03 0.87 -5.46
N GLU A 52 12.36 0.98 -5.33
CA GLU A 52 13.06 2.27 -5.23
C GLU A 52 12.81 3.15 -6.46
N LYS A 53 12.83 2.58 -7.66
CA LYS A 53 12.53 3.30 -8.91
C LYS A 53 11.06 3.74 -9.03
N ALA A 54 10.13 2.98 -8.46
CA ALA A 54 8.69 3.29 -8.52
C ALA A 54 8.26 4.38 -7.51
N ILE A 55 8.95 4.51 -6.38
CA ILE A 55 8.58 5.44 -5.29
C ILE A 55 8.42 6.89 -5.76
N PRO A 56 9.34 7.49 -6.55
CA PRO A 56 9.21 8.88 -7.00
C PRO A 56 7.94 9.12 -7.83
N GLU A 57 7.62 8.22 -8.76
CA GLU A 57 6.43 8.32 -9.59
C GLU A 57 5.16 8.16 -8.75
N LEU A 58 5.14 7.19 -7.83
CA LEU A 58 4.03 7.00 -6.90
C LEU A 58 3.77 8.24 -6.06
N LYS A 59 4.80 8.88 -5.51
CA LYS A 59 4.67 10.14 -4.74
C LYS A 59 4.04 11.24 -5.59
N ASN A 60 4.44 11.38 -6.85
CA ASN A 60 3.86 12.36 -7.77
C ASN A 60 2.37 12.07 -8.07
N ASN A 61 2.03 10.81 -8.34
CA ASN A 61 0.66 10.40 -8.64
C ASN A 61 -0.28 10.59 -7.44
N ILE A 62 0.18 10.24 -6.24
CA ILE A 62 -0.55 10.47 -4.99
C ILE A 62 -0.78 11.95 -4.77
N LYS A 63 0.29 12.77 -4.85
CA LYS A 63 0.19 14.21 -4.67
C LYS A 63 -0.80 14.84 -5.65
N LYS A 64 -0.78 14.41 -6.91
CA LYS A 64 -1.74 14.87 -7.92
C LYS A 64 -3.19 14.56 -7.53
N GLY A 65 -3.45 13.38 -6.98
CA GLY A 65 -4.78 13.00 -6.47
C GLY A 65 -5.23 13.84 -5.27
N GLU A 66 -4.34 14.06 -4.30
CA GLU A 66 -4.60 14.89 -3.13
C GLU A 66 -4.85 16.36 -3.50
N ASP A 67 -3.99 16.93 -4.36
CA ASP A 67 -4.14 18.30 -4.87
C ASP A 67 -5.45 18.47 -5.66
N PHE A 68 -5.87 17.45 -6.41
CA PHE A 68 -7.14 17.48 -7.13
C PHE A 68 -8.33 17.53 -6.16
N ALA A 69 -8.33 16.73 -5.10
CA ALA A 69 -9.40 16.73 -4.11
C ALA A 69 -9.47 18.05 -3.31
N HIS A 70 -8.34 18.72 -3.09
CA HIS A 70 -8.29 19.99 -2.35
C HIS A 70 -8.59 21.24 -3.20
N LYS A 71 -8.64 21.12 -4.53
CA LYS A 71 -9.12 22.21 -5.39
C LYS A 71 -10.66 22.24 -5.32
N SER A 72 -11.17 22.92 -4.30
CA SER A 72 -12.57 23.38 -4.22
C SER A 72 -12.79 24.62 -5.07
#